data_AF-A0A5N7MRH5-F1
#
_entry.id   AF-A0A5N7MRH5-F1
#
_cell.length_a   1.000
_cell.length_b   1.000
_cell.length_c   1.000
_cell.angle_alpha   90.00
_cell.angle_beta   90.00
_cell.angle_gamma   90.00
#
_symmetry.space_group_name_H-M   'P 1'
#
loop_
_entity.id
_entity.type
_entity.pdbx_description
1 polymer ?
#
loop_
_entity_poly.entity_id
_entity_poly.type
_entity_poly.pdbx_seq_one_letter_code
_entity_poly.pdbx_strand_id
1 'polypeptide(L)'
;MSIPLLASARSPARDCTYNLFRNRQRPELLCAVPEDRPVPGFVVPGDWRFERALRPSDTNPPGFEDRAAQVGVRFNGFYLFQITDSREEMAA
;
A
#
# COMPACT_ATOMS: atom_id res chain seq x y z
N MET A 1 36.19 -1.43 -13.09
CA MET A 1 34.95 -0.66 -13.34
C MET A 1 34.01 -0.94 -12.20
N SER A 2 33.87 0.01 -11.28
CA SER A 2 33.02 -0.11 -10.10
C SER A 2 31.64 0.44 -10.45
N ILE A 3 30.62 -0.42 -10.44
CA ILE A 3 29.23 0.00 -10.66
C ILE A 3 28.82 0.77 -9.40
N PRO A 4 28.42 2.05 -9.48
CA PRO A 4 27.91 2.73 -8.30
C PRO A 4 26.58 2.06 -7.92
N LEU A 5 26.54 1.57 -6.68
CA LEU A 5 25.33 1.12 -5.99
C LEU A 5 24.22 2.13 -6.30
N LEU A 6 23.19 1.67 -7.02
CA LEU A 6 21.99 2.45 -7.29
C LEU A 6 21.56 3.06 -5.95
N ALA A 7 21.71 4.38 -5.84
CA ALA A 7 21.13 5.14 -4.78
C ALA A 7 19.70 4.64 -4.66
N SER A 8 19.36 4.07 -3.50
CA SER A 8 18.01 3.63 -3.17
C SER A 8 17.10 4.73 -3.67
N ALA A 9 16.39 4.46 -4.78
CA ALA A 9 15.58 5.46 -5.41
C ALA A 9 14.64 5.88 -4.31
N ARG A 10 14.79 7.10 -3.79
CA ARG A 10 13.78 7.70 -2.93
C ARG A 10 12.53 7.61 -3.78
N SER A 11 11.68 6.63 -3.49
CA SER A 11 10.34 6.60 -4.03
C SER A 11 9.82 8.01 -3.82
N PRO A 12 9.41 8.73 -4.87
CA PRO A 12 8.86 10.06 -4.68
C PRO A 12 7.80 9.92 -3.60
N ALA A 13 7.91 10.76 -2.56
CA ALA A 13 6.98 10.72 -1.45
C ALA A 13 5.56 10.74 -2.02
N ARG A 14 4.69 9.86 -1.53
CA ARG A 14 3.32 9.78 -2.05
C ARG A 14 2.62 11.14 -1.87
N ASP A 15 1.92 11.60 -2.89
CA ASP A 15 1.33 12.94 -2.92
C ASP A 15 0.03 13.07 -2.11
N CYS A 16 -0.55 11.95 -1.63
CA CYS A 16 -1.82 11.94 -0.92
C CYS A 16 -1.82 10.97 0.28
N THR A 17 -2.80 11.18 1.17
CA THR A 17 -3.09 10.28 2.28
C THR A 17 -4.00 9.14 1.80
N TYR A 18 -3.67 7.91 2.18
CA TYR A 18 -4.52 6.74 1.96
C TYR A 18 -5.17 6.26 3.25
N ASN A 19 -6.48 6.07 3.24
CA ASN A 19 -7.17 5.30 4.26
C ASN A 19 -6.97 3.80 3.97
N LEU A 20 -6.27 3.12 4.88
CA LEU A 20 -6.05 1.69 4.80
C LEU A 20 -7.17 0.94 5.51
N PHE A 21 -7.78 0.01 4.78
CA PHE A 21 -8.75 -0.93 5.30
C PHE A 21 -8.15 -2.33 5.26
N ARG A 22 -8.22 -3.05 6.37
CA ARG A 22 -7.77 -4.45 6.45
C ARG A 22 -8.97 -5.38 6.40
N ASN A 23 -8.87 -6.43 5.59
CA ASN A 23 -9.91 -7.45 5.54
C ASN A 23 -9.91 -8.27 6.85
N ARG A 24 -11.09 -8.57 7.40
CA ARG A 24 -11.24 -9.33 8.64
C ARG A 24 -11.02 -10.82 8.46
N GLN A 25 -11.43 -11.37 7.31
CA GLN A 25 -11.28 -12.80 7.00
C GLN A 25 -9.89 -13.13 6.47
N ARG A 26 -9.24 -12.16 5.81
CA ARG A 26 -7.90 -12.26 5.21
C ARG A 26 -7.03 -11.11 5.71
N PRO A 27 -6.47 -11.18 6.94
CA PRO A 27 -5.73 -10.08 7.56
C PRO A 27 -4.48 -9.61 6.80
N GLU A 28 -3.98 -10.43 5.89
CA GLU A 28 -2.92 -10.11 4.94
C GLU A 28 -3.38 -9.16 3.83
N LEU A 29 -4.68 -9.05 3.56
CA LEU A 29 -5.22 -8.23 2.48
C LEU A 29 -5.58 -6.82 2.98
N LEU A 30 -5.02 -5.80 2.33
CA LEU A 30 -5.35 -4.41 2.56
C LEU A 30 -5.87 -3.72 1.30
N CYS A 31 -6.80 -2.80 1.51
CA CYS A 31 -7.30 -1.86 0.52
C CYS A 31 -6.90 -0.45 0.93
N ALA A 32 -6.17 0.25 0.07
CA ALA A 32 -5.83 1.65 0.19
C ALA A 32 -6.77 2.49 -0.67
N VAL A 33 -7.45 3.45 -0.05
CA VAL A 33 -8.35 4.40 -0.70
C VAL A 33 -7.85 5.81 -0.41
N PRO A 34 -7.65 6.68 -1.41
CA PRO A 34 -7.33 8.07 -1.15
C PRO A 34 -8.37 8.72 -0.25
N GLU A 35 -7.94 9.54 0.70
CA GLU A 35 -8.84 10.19 1.66
C GLU A 35 -9.86 11.11 0.99
N ASP A 36 -9.54 11.65 -0.19
CA ASP A 36 -10.39 12.51 -1.00
C ASP A 36 -11.36 11.75 -1.93
N ARG A 37 -11.38 10.41 -1.87
CA ARG A 37 -12.21 9.57 -2.73
C ARG A 37 -13.24 8.75 -1.96
N PRO A 38 -14.39 8.43 -2.58
CA PRO A 38 -15.37 7.55 -1.97
C PRO A 38 -14.79 6.16 -1.73
N VAL A 39 -15.14 5.57 -0.59
CA VAL A 39 -14.78 4.18 -0.28
C VAL A 39 -15.49 3.23 -1.26
N PRO A 40 -14.78 2.29 -1.90
CA PRO A 40 -15.39 1.34 -2.82
C PRO A 40 -16.47 0.48 -2.15
N GLY A 41 -17.53 0.15 -2.89
CA GLY A 41 -18.69 -0.56 -2.33
C GLY A 41 -18.42 -1.97 -1.78
N PHE A 42 -17.30 -2.61 -2.15
CA PHE A 42 -16.90 -3.91 -1.58
C PHE A 42 -16.21 -3.79 -0.21
N VAL A 43 -15.76 -2.60 0.19
CA VAL A 43 -15.13 -2.32 1.49
C VAL A 43 -16.22 -2.11 2.53
N VAL A 44 -17.00 -3.15 2.80
CA VAL A 44 -18.14 -3.10 3.72
C VAL A 44 -17.70 -3.25 5.18
N PRO A 45 -18.36 -2.58 6.14
CA PRO A 45 -17.99 -2.64 7.55
C PRO A 45 -18.03 -4.02 8.20
N GLY A 46 -18.65 -5.03 7.59
CA GLY A 46 -18.62 -6.43 8.05
C GLY A 46 -17.33 -7.16 7.69
N ASP A 47 -16.81 -6.95 6.48
CA ASP A 47 -15.65 -7.67 5.97
C ASP A 47 -14.35 -6.88 6.10
N TRP A 48 -14.45 -5.56 6.27
CA TRP A 48 -13.30 -4.65 6.33
C TRP A 48 -13.35 -3.76 7.57
N ARG A 49 -12.18 -3.55 8.16
CA ARG A 49 -11.98 -2.58 9.25
C ARG A 49 -11.01 -1.50 8.82
N PHE A 50 -11.27 -0.26 9.21
CA PHE A 50 -10.27 0.80 9.11
C PHE A 50 -9.07 0.43 9.98
N GLU A 51 -7.87 0.47 9.40
CA GLU A 51 -6.62 0.14 10.07
C GLU A 51 -5.90 1.43 10.50
N ARG A 52 -5.58 2.29 9.52
CA ARG A 52 -4.92 3.58 9.74
C ARG A 52 -4.99 4.44 8.48
N ALA A 53 -4.77 5.74 8.64
CA ALA A 53 -4.35 6.58 7.53
C ALA A 53 -2.84 6.40 7.28
N LEU A 54 -2.45 6.33 6.02
CA LEU A 54 -1.08 6.31 5.53
C LEU A 54 -0.79 7.67 4.89
N ARG A 55 -0.16 8.55 5.66
CA ARG A 55 0.16 9.93 5.24
C ARG A 55 1.33 9.97 4.27
N PRO A 56 1.51 11.04 3.48
CA PRO A 56 2.67 11.24 2.59
C PRO A 56 4.04 10.86 3.16
N SER A 57 4.31 11.23 4.41
CA SER A 57 5.59 11.06 5.08
C SER A 57 5.79 9.70 5.76
N ASP A 58 4.75 8.88 5.87
CA ASP A 58 4.81 7.64 6.64
C ASP A 58 5.64 6.56 5.92
N THR A 59 6.16 5.58 6.64
CA THR A 59 6.75 4.40 5.99
C THR A 59 5.64 3.52 5.39
N ASN A 60 5.90 3.00 4.18
CA ASN A 60 5.01 2.04 3.53
C ASN A 60 4.86 0.78 4.40
N PRO A 61 3.63 0.27 4.60
CA PRO A 61 3.46 -1.06 5.17
C PRO A 61 4.02 -2.11 4.20
N PRO A 62 4.38 -3.31 4.67
CA PRO A 62 4.91 -4.36 3.80
C PRO A 62 3.94 -4.67 2.66
N GLY A 63 4.47 -4.84 1.46
CA GLY A 63 3.71 -5.08 0.23
C GLY A 63 3.07 -3.84 -0.40
N PHE A 64 3.14 -2.66 0.22
CA PHE A 64 2.66 -1.42 -0.40
C PHE A 64 3.72 -0.80 -1.30
N GLU A 65 3.36 -0.55 -2.56
CA GLU A 65 4.23 0.04 -3.56
C GLU A 65 3.58 1.31 -4.13
N ASP A 66 4.26 2.46 -4.00
CA ASP A 66 3.67 3.77 -4.31
C ASP A 66 3.27 3.90 -5.79
N ARG A 67 4.04 3.33 -6.72
CA ARG A 67 3.71 3.38 -8.15
C ARG A 67 2.50 2.52 -8.48
N ALA A 68 2.41 1.31 -7.92
CA ALA A 68 1.25 0.45 -8.05
C ALA A 68 0.00 1.09 -7.43
N ALA A 69 0.15 1.77 -6.29
CA ALA A 69 -0.94 2.53 -5.67
C ALA A 69 -1.43 3.65 -6.59
N GLN A 70 -0.52 4.46 -7.14
CA GLN A 70 -0.86 5.54 -8.06
C GLN A 70 -1.60 5.03 -9.30
N VAL A 71 -1.11 3.95 -9.92
CA VAL A 71 -1.74 3.35 -11.10
C VAL A 71 -3.11 2.75 -10.73
N GLY A 72 -3.17 1.95 -9.66
CA GLY A 72 -4.40 1.30 -9.21
C GLY A 72 -5.50 2.31 -8.90
N VAL A 73 -5.16 3.38 -8.20
CA VAL A 73 -6.10 4.46 -7.86
C VAL A 73 -6.57 5.21 -9.09
N ARG A 74 -5.67 5.46 -10.06
CA ARG A 74 -6.03 6.13 -11.31
C ARG A 74 -7.09 5.36 -12.10
N PHE A 75 -7.02 4.02 -12.12
CA PHE A 75 -7.93 3.19 -12.92
C PHE A 75 -9.14 2.66 -12.13
N ASN A 76 -8.95 2.30 -10.86
CA ASN A 76 -9.96 1.62 -10.05
C ASN A 76 -10.54 2.51 -8.92
N GLY A 77 -9.88 3.62 -8.60
CA GLY A 77 -10.21 4.46 -7.44
C GLY A 77 -9.65 3.95 -6.10
N PHE A 78 -9.01 2.78 -6.09
CA PHE A 78 -8.39 2.18 -4.90
C PHE A 78 -7.18 1.32 -5.32
N TYR A 79 -6.40 0.89 -4.32
CA TYR A 79 -5.30 -0.06 -4.50
C TYR A 79 -5.43 -1.22 -3.52
N LEU A 80 -5.40 -2.45 -4.03
CA LEU A 80 -5.50 -3.67 -3.24
C LEU A 80 -4.14 -4.37 -3.24
N PHE A 81 -3.63 -4.74 -2.07
CA PHE A 81 -2.33 -5.39 -1.92
C PHE A 81 -2.33 -6.35 -0.74
N GLN A 82 -1.37 -7.28 -0.73
CA GLN A 82 -1.16 -8.21 0.38
C GLN A 82 0.08 -7.82 1.16
N ILE A 83 0.07 -8.02 2.48
CA ILE A 83 1.26 -7.94 3.32
C ILE A 83 2.18 -9.07 2.89
N THR A 84 3.27 -8.73 2.21
CA THR A 84 4.36 -9.66 1.96
C THR A 84 5.33 -9.55 3.12
N ASP A 85 5.58 -10.66 3.82
CA ASP A 85 6.72 -10.70 4.72
C ASP A 85 7.97 -10.35 3.90
N SER A 86 8.70 -9.32 4.31
CA SER A 86 10.06 -9.12 3.85
C SER A 86 10.95 -10.18 4.49
N ARG A 87 10.72 -11.46 4.17
CA ARG A 87 11.67 -12.52 4.47
C ARG A 87 12.70 -12.50 3.34
N GLU A 88 13.74 -11.71 3.51
CA GLU A 88 15.05 -12.10 2.99
C GLU A 88 15.44 -13.40 3.72
N GLU A 89 14.95 -14.54 3.26
CA GLU A 89 15.52 -15.84 3.60
C GLU A 89 15.85 -16.57 2.30
N MET A 90 16.92 -16.09 1.66
CA MET A 90 17.81 -16.92 0.86
C MET A 90 19.24 -16.63 1.30
N ALA A 91 19.64 -17.32 2.35
CA ALA A 91 21.02 -17.75 2.55
C ALA A 91 20.96 -19.14 3.17
N ALA A 92 20.83 -20.14 2.29
CA ALA A 92 21.19 -21.52 2.56
C ALA A 92 22.67 -21.70 2.18
#